data_AF-A0A0A1CRM4-F1
#
_entry.id   AF-A0A0A1CRM4-F1
#
_cell.length_a   1.000
_cell.length_b   1.000
_cell.length_c   1.000
_cell.angle_alpha   90.00
_cell.angle_beta   90.00
_cell.angle_gamma   90.00
#
_symmetry.space_group_name_H-M   'P 1'
#
loop_
_entity.id
_entity.type
_entity.pdbx_description
1 polymer ?
#
loop_
_entity_poly.entity_id
_entity_poly.type
_entity_poly.pdbx_seq_one_letter_code
_entity_poly.pdbx_strand_id
1 'polypeptide(L)'
;MSWDHPAPEWPLLDPVDTETGGSEYNNVREAEIWEQLWSQGQAPAWILDAQEFAVALYVRLVVVVESTIGTKSAPLLAEMRRQQEMLGLSRDGLLKNKWRFRDHDGMTVAADEGQPEAPQGAGTVVDLFAGVKVRGA
;
A
#
# COMPACT_ATOMS: atom_id res chain seq x y z
N MET A 1 -18.55 10.37 12.43
CA MET A 1 -17.46 11.13 13.07
C MET A 1 -16.26 11.05 12.15
N SER A 2 -15.87 12.14 11.48
CA SER A 2 -14.61 12.20 10.72
C SER A 2 -13.47 12.30 11.74
N TRP A 3 -12.70 11.23 11.87
CA TRP A 3 -11.45 11.27 12.62
C TRP A 3 -10.43 12.02 11.76
N ASP A 4 -10.31 13.32 12.03
CA ASP A 4 -9.34 14.20 11.37
C ASP A 4 -8.08 14.24 12.24
N HIS A 5 -7.18 13.28 12.01
CA HIS A 5 -5.82 13.36 12.53
C HIS A 5 -4.93 13.81 11.38
N PRO A 6 -4.40 15.04 11.40
CA PRO A 6 -3.47 15.45 10.37
C PRO A 6 -2.28 14.51 10.41
N ALA A 7 -1.79 14.11 9.23
CA ALA A 7 -0.51 13.43 9.11
C ALA A 7 0.54 14.18 9.95
N PRO A 8 1.47 13.48 10.62
CA PRO A 8 2.60 14.16 11.24
C PRO A 8 3.33 14.96 10.17
N GLU A 9 3.97 16.06 10.58
CA GLU A 9 4.75 16.89 9.68
C GLU A 9 5.90 16.08 9.06
N TRP A 10 6.00 16.11 7.73
CA TRP A 10 7.10 15.50 6.99
C TRP A 10 8.23 16.51 6.77
N PRO A 11 9.51 16.10 6.87
CA PRO A 11 9.97 14.80 7.34
C PRO A 11 9.94 14.67 8.87
N LEU A 12 9.76 13.43 9.36
CA LEU A 12 9.82 13.14 10.79
C LEU A 12 11.25 13.34 11.32
N LEU A 13 11.50 14.49 11.96
CA LEU A 13 12.71 14.82 12.74
C LEU A 13 13.99 14.17 12.19
N ASP A 14 14.40 14.56 10.99
CA ASP A 14 15.60 13.99 10.40
C ASP A 14 16.88 14.53 11.07
N PRO A 15 17.92 13.68 11.19
CA PRO A 15 19.26 14.18 11.45
C PRO A 15 19.63 15.11 10.28
N VAL A 16 19.79 16.40 10.60
CA VAL A 16 20.35 17.38 9.66
C VAL A 16 21.70 16.84 9.21
N ASP A 17 21.96 16.81 7.91
CA ASP A 17 23.31 16.54 7.42
C ASP A 17 24.24 17.60 8.04
N THR A 18 25.17 17.15 8.88
CA THR A 18 26.06 18.03 9.63
C THR A 18 27.04 18.77 8.75
N GLU A 19 27.29 18.29 7.53
CA GLU A 19 28.19 18.93 6.55
C GLU A 19 27.42 19.88 5.63
N THR A 20 26.24 19.47 5.16
CA THR A 20 25.48 20.25 4.15
C THR A 20 24.44 21.18 4.77
N GLY A 21 24.06 20.98 6.04
CA GLY A 21 23.06 21.77 6.77
C GLY A 21 21.63 21.64 6.22
N GLY A 22 21.44 20.80 5.19
CA GLY A 22 20.15 20.46 4.59
C GLY A 22 19.59 19.17 5.19
N SER A 23 18.26 19.06 5.22
CA SER A 23 17.63 17.74 5.33
C SER A 23 17.85 17.03 3.99
N GLU A 24 18.70 16.00 3.98
CA GLU A 24 18.98 15.18 2.79
C GLU A 24 17.73 14.47 2.24
N TYR A 25 16.63 14.47 3.02
CA TYR A 25 15.41 13.71 2.78
C TYR A 25 14.16 14.59 2.63
N ASN A 26 14.31 15.87 2.30
CA ASN A 26 13.16 16.70 1.89
C ASN A 26 12.90 16.60 0.38
N ASN A 27 12.58 15.38 -0.10
CA ASN A 27 12.26 15.13 -1.50
C ASN A 27 10.74 15.28 -1.72
N VAL A 28 10.35 16.03 -2.76
CA VAL A 28 8.94 16.22 -3.18
C VAL A 28 8.23 14.88 -3.34
N ARG A 29 8.91 13.88 -3.91
CA ARG A 29 8.32 12.55 -4.11
C ARG A 29 8.00 11.83 -2.79
N GLU A 30 8.83 12.03 -1.77
CA GLU A 30 8.59 11.44 -0.45
C GLU A 30 7.38 12.08 0.23
N ALA A 31 7.26 13.41 0.14
CA ALA A 31 6.10 14.14 0.67
C ALA A 31 4.78 13.69 0.01
N GLU A 32 4.76 13.49 -1.32
CA GLU A 32 3.59 12.98 -2.03
C GLU A 32 3.14 11.60 -1.53
N ILE A 33 4.10 10.67 -1.37
CA ILE A 33 3.79 9.32 -0.90
C ILE A 33 3.34 9.36 0.57
N TRP A 34 3.97 10.19 1.39
CA TRP A 34 3.58 10.41 2.79
C TRP A 34 2.12 10.84 2.89
N GLU A 35 1.71 11.90 2.17
CA GLU A 35 0.33 12.37 2.16
C GLU A 35 -0.65 11.28 1.70
N GLN A 36 -0.30 10.54 0.64
CA GLN A 36 -1.13 9.44 0.15
C GLN A 36 -1.30 8.31 1.15
N LEU A 37 -0.26 7.99 1.94
CA LEU A 37 -0.35 6.97 2.98
C LEU A 37 -1.24 7.44 4.13
N TRP A 38 -1.07 8.69 4.57
CA TRP A 38 -1.87 9.22 5.67
C TRP A 38 -3.34 9.50 5.30
N SER A 39 -3.67 9.57 4.02
CA SER A 39 -5.07 9.59 3.55
C SER A 39 -5.74 8.21 3.54
N GLN A 40 -5.01 7.13 3.83
CA GLN A 40 -5.56 5.77 3.83
C GLN A 40 -6.38 5.50 5.10
N GLY A 41 -7.38 4.61 5.02
CA GLY A 41 -8.20 4.20 6.17
C GLY A 41 -7.42 3.51 7.29
N GLN A 42 -6.19 3.08 7.01
CA GLN A 42 -5.27 2.42 7.93
C GLN A 42 -4.49 3.42 8.80
N ALA A 43 -4.39 4.68 8.41
CA ALA A 43 -3.64 5.72 9.11
C ALA A 43 -3.94 5.83 10.61
N PRO A 44 -5.21 5.76 11.09
CA PRO A 44 -5.50 5.79 12.52
C PRO A 44 -4.84 4.63 13.29
N ALA A 45 -4.72 3.45 12.68
CA ALA A 45 -4.06 2.31 13.32
C ALA A 45 -2.56 2.58 13.50
N TRP A 46 -1.91 3.20 12.51
CA TRP A 46 -0.49 3.54 12.62
C TRP A 46 -0.21 4.53 13.74
N ILE A 47 -1.10 5.49 13.98
CA ILE A 47 -0.98 6.44 15.12
C ILE A 47 -1.14 5.69 16.45
N LEU A 48 -2.17 4.84 16.56
CA LEU A 48 -2.43 4.08 17.79
C LEU A 48 -1.28 3.14 18.15
N ASP A 49 -0.61 2.59 17.14
CA ASP A 49 0.52 1.67 17.29
C ASP A 49 1.89 2.35 17.27
N ALA A 50 1.95 3.70 17.22
CA ALA A 50 3.18 4.50 17.14
C ALA A 50 4.12 4.07 15.98
N GLN A 51 3.54 3.83 14.80
CA GLN A 51 4.22 3.34 13.59
C GLN A 51 4.65 4.45 12.62
N GLU A 52 4.59 5.72 13.01
CA GLU A 52 4.92 6.86 12.13
C GLU A 52 6.32 6.71 11.51
N PHE A 53 7.29 6.26 12.31
CA PHE A 53 8.65 6.02 11.83
C PHE A 53 8.73 4.85 10.83
N ALA A 54 7.92 3.80 11.02
CA ALA A 54 7.87 2.69 10.07
C ALA A 54 7.27 3.13 8.73
N VAL A 55 6.22 3.97 8.76
CA VAL A 55 5.65 4.61 7.57
C VAL A 55 6.70 5.48 6.87
N ALA A 56 7.48 6.26 7.63
CA ALA A 56 8.53 7.12 7.08
C ALA A 56 9.64 6.33 6.39
N LEU A 57 10.10 5.24 7.01
CA LEU A 57 11.08 4.34 6.40
C LEU A 57 10.55 3.71 5.12
N TYR A 58 9.27 3.33 5.10
CA TYR A 58 8.65 2.79 3.90
C TYR A 58 8.61 3.81 2.75
N VAL A 59 8.22 5.07 3.03
CA VAL A 59 8.24 6.16 2.03
C VAL A 59 9.62 6.30 1.38
N ARG A 60 10.67 6.40 2.19
CA ARG A 60 12.06 6.51 1.72
C ARG A 60 12.46 5.31 0.88
N LEU A 61 12.10 4.11 1.34
CA LEU A 61 12.41 2.88 0.63
C LEU A 61 11.72 2.80 -0.73
N VAL A 62 10.48 3.29 -0.85
CA VAL A 62 9.78 3.37 -2.14
C VAL A 62 10.53 4.28 -3.11
N VAL A 63 10.94 5.48 -2.69
CA VAL A 63 11.68 6.41 -3.55
C VAL A 63 13.04 5.84 -3.97
N VAL A 64 13.75 5.19 -3.06
CA VAL A 64 15.01 4.49 -3.39
C VAL A 64 14.75 3.37 -4.41
N VAL A 65 13.69 2.57 -4.24
CA VAL A 65 13.33 1.51 -5.19
C VAL A 65 12.95 2.09 -6.55
N GLU A 66 12.12 3.14 -6.59
CA GLU A 66 11.71 3.83 -7.82
C GLU A 66 12.93 4.33 -8.61
N SER A 67 13.92 4.89 -7.92
CA SER A 67 15.14 5.41 -8.55
C SER A 67 16.12 4.33 -9.04
N THR A 68 15.99 3.09 -8.53
CA THR A 68 16.94 1.98 -8.81
C THR A 68 16.38 0.90 -9.74
N ILE A 69 15.16 1.06 -10.26
CA ILE A 69 14.50 0.11 -11.17
C ILE A 69 15.44 -0.26 -12.33
N GLY A 70 15.71 -1.57 -12.49
CA GLY A 70 16.58 -2.13 -13.54
C GLY A 70 17.99 -2.51 -13.07
N THR A 71 18.43 -2.04 -11.90
CA THR A 71 19.71 -2.42 -11.27
C THR A 71 19.42 -3.35 -10.11
N LYS A 72 20.01 -4.56 -10.07
CA LYS A 72 19.94 -5.62 -9.02
C LYS A 72 19.34 -5.19 -7.65
N SER A 73 18.03 -4.92 -7.62
CA SER A 73 17.32 -4.34 -6.47
C SER A 73 16.51 -5.38 -5.72
N ALA A 74 16.74 -6.68 -5.98
CA ALA A 74 15.98 -7.76 -5.36
C ALA A 74 15.93 -7.68 -3.82
N PRO A 75 17.01 -7.33 -3.10
CA PRO A 75 16.95 -7.13 -1.64
C PRO A 75 16.08 -5.94 -1.23
N LEU A 76 16.18 -4.81 -1.95
CA LEU A 76 15.37 -3.61 -1.68
C LEU A 76 13.89 -3.86 -1.96
N LEU A 77 13.58 -4.56 -3.05
CA LEU A 77 12.22 -4.99 -3.40
C LEU A 77 11.64 -5.96 -2.37
N ALA A 78 12.46 -6.89 -1.86
CA ALA A 78 12.05 -7.81 -0.81
C ALA A 78 11.75 -7.07 0.49
N GLU A 79 12.61 -6.13 0.91
CA GLU A 79 12.37 -5.31 2.08
C GLU A 79 11.13 -4.41 1.91
N MET A 80 10.95 -3.81 0.74
CA MET A 80 9.77 -2.99 0.44
C MET A 80 8.48 -3.80 0.59
N ARG A 81 8.43 -5.02 0.04
CA ARG A 81 7.28 -5.93 0.19
C ARG A 81 7.05 -6.31 1.66
N ARG A 82 8.11 -6.55 2.42
CA ARG A 82 8.01 -6.86 3.85
C ARG A 82 7.40 -5.69 4.63
N GLN A 83 7.84 -4.47 4.36
CA GLN A 83 7.27 -3.26 4.96
C GLN A 83 5.82 -3.05 4.55
N GLN A 84 5.46 -3.30 3.27
CA GLN A 84 4.06 -3.27 2.81
C GLN A 84 3.17 -4.26 3.55
N GLU A 85 3.65 -5.47 3.81
CA GLU A 85 2.92 -6.46 4.61
C GLU A 85 2.75 -6.00 6.06
N MET A 86 3.83 -5.51 6.68
CA MET A 86 3.80 -5.02 8.06
C MET A 86 2.85 -3.84 8.25
N LEU A 87 2.87 -2.89 7.31
CA LEU A 87 1.99 -1.72 7.26
C LEU A 87 0.64 -2.02 6.62
N GLY A 88 0.25 -3.29 6.43
CA GLY A 88 -1.07 -3.66 5.92
C GLY A 88 -1.48 -2.93 4.63
N LEU A 89 -0.50 -2.67 3.76
CA LEU A 89 -0.69 -2.12 2.42
C LEU A 89 -0.86 -3.24 1.38
N SER A 90 -0.43 -4.46 1.71
CA SER A 90 -0.68 -5.65 0.89
C SER A 90 -1.94 -6.38 1.35
N ARG A 91 -2.55 -7.17 0.45
CA ARG A 91 -3.72 -8.01 0.78
C ARG A 91 -3.46 -8.94 1.96
N ASP A 92 -2.29 -9.55 1.99
CA ASP A 92 -1.90 -10.46 3.08
C ASP A 92 -1.64 -9.69 4.38
N GLY A 93 -1.05 -8.49 4.29
CA GLY A 93 -0.88 -7.59 5.43
C GLY A 93 -2.21 -7.15 6.04
N LEU A 94 -3.19 -6.77 5.21
CA LEU A 94 -4.54 -6.43 5.65
C LEU A 94 -5.22 -7.59 6.39
N LEU A 95 -5.10 -8.82 5.86
CA LEU A 95 -5.66 -10.02 6.49
C LEU A 95 -4.95 -10.35 7.81
N LYS A 96 -3.61 -10.28 7.84
CA LYS A 96 -2.76 -10.60 9.01
C LYS A 96 -2.96 -9.61 10.14
N ASN A 97 -2.92 -8.32 9.83
CA ASN A 97 -3.01 -7.27 10.83
C ASN A 97 -4.41 -7.20 11.44
N LYS A 98 -5.38 -7.92 10.85
CA LYS A 98 -6.79 -7.94 11.25
C LYS A 98 -7.19 -6.54 11.66
N TRP A 99 -6.85 -5.57 10.81
CA TRP A 99 -7.35 -4.21 10.89
C TRP A 99 -8.83 -4.29 10.56
N ARG A 100 -9.56 -4.88 11.50
CA ARG A 100 -10.79 -4.34 11.99
C ARG A 100 -10.45 -2.86 12.11
N PHE A 101 -10.99 -2.05 11.22
CA PHE A 101 -11.67 -0.87 11.71
C PHE A 101 -12.37 -1.40 12.97
N ARG A 102 -11.81 -1.18 14.18
CA ARG A 102 -12.55 -1.49 15.41
C ARG A 102 -13.92 -0.96 15.10
N ASP A 103 -14.99 -1.73 15.29
CA ASP A 103 -16.34 -1.24 15.09
C ASP A 103 -16.40 0.14 15.75
N HIS A 104 -16.22 1.16 14.93
CA HIS A 104 -16.02 2.54 15.30
C HIS A 104 -17.32 3.05 14.76
N ASP A 105 -18.28 3.26 15.67
CA ASP A 105 -19.70 3.55 15.46
C ASP A 105 -19.95 4.77 14.54
N GLY A 106 -19.44 4.75 13.32
CA GLY A 106 -19.32 5.93 12.47
C GLY A 106 -18.60 5.75 11.14
N MET A 107 -18.01 4.58 10.84
CA MET A 107 -17.45 4.28 9.51
C MET A 107 -18.40 3.37 8.73
N THR A 108 -19.56 3.87 8.34
CA THR A 108 -20.33 3.24 7.27
C THR A 108 -19.68 3.63 5.95
N VAL A 109 -18.79 2.78 5.44
CA VAL A 109 -18.59 2.74 3.99
C VAL A 109 -19.93 2.27 3.46
N ALA A 110 -20.72 3.18 2.89
CA ALA A 110 -21.81 2.77 2.03
C ALA A 110 -21.15 2.00 0.89
N ALA A 111 -21.09 0.68 1.05
CA ALA A 111 -20.99 -0.20 -0.10
C ALA A 111 -22.19 0.21 -0.94
N ASP A 112 -21.94 0.92 -2.05
CA ASP A 112 -22.94 1.10 -3.08
C ASP A 112 -23.39 -0.32 -3.42
N GLU A 113 -24.60 -0.68 -2.96
CA GLU A 113 -25.26 -1.93 -3.29
C GLU A 113 -25.68 -1.83 -4.76
N GLY A 114 -24.68 -1.78 -5.64
CA GLY A 114 -24.81 -2.12 -7.04
C GLY A 114 -25.20 -3.58 -7.10
N GLN A 115 -26.51 -3.81 -7.09
CA GLN A 115 -27.13 -5.10 -7.22
C GLN A 115 -26.45 -5.88 -8.36
N PRO A 116 -25.88 -7.08 -8.10
CA PRO A 116 -25.27 -7.84 -9.17
C PRO A 116 -26.38 -8.24 -10.14
N GLU A 117 -26.41 -7.60 -11.31
CA GLU A 117 -27.21 -8.03 -12.44
C GLU A 117 -26.73 -9.44 -12.79
N ALA A 118 -27.62 -10.42 -12.60
CA ALA A 118 -27.33 -11.82 -12.83
C ALA A 118 -26.84 -12.01 -14.29
N PRO A 119 -25.70 -12.69 -14.53
CA PRO A 119 -25.29 -13.00 -15.88
C PRO A 119 -26.30 -13.96 -16.51
N GLN A 120 -27.13 -13.43 -17.40
CA GLN A 120 -27.95 -14.23 -18.30
C GLN A 120 -27.03 -14.90 -19.32
N GLY A 121 -26.93 -16.23 -19.27
CA GLY A 121 -26.25 -17.03 -20.27
C GLY A 121 -25.33 -18.10 -19.69
N ALA A 122 -25.92 -19.18 -19.18
CA ALA A 122 -25.17 -20.41 -18.93
C ALA A 122 -24.79 -21.08 -20.27
N GLY A 123 -23.67 -20.66 -20.85
CA GLY A 123 -22.96 -21.42 -21.87
C GLY A 123 -21.87 -22.25 -21.20
N THR A 124 -22.05 -23.56 -21.13
CA THR A 124 -21.15 -24.50 -20.46
C THR A 124 -19.75 -24.47 -21.08
N VAL A 125 -18.73 -24.16 -20.28
CA VAL A 125 -17.30 -24.10 -20.66
C VAL A 125 -16.71 -25.52 -20.78
N VAL A 126 -17.25 -26.37 -21.67
CA VAL A 126 -16.68 -27.72 -21.89
C VAL A 126 -15.97 -27.88 -23.22
N ASP A 127 -16.01 -26.87 -24.11
CA ASP A 127 -15.53 -27.04 -25.49
C ASP A 127 -14.33 -26.15 -25.89
N LEU A 128 -13.50 -25.71 -24.94
CA LEU A 128 -12.31 -24.90 -25.30
C LEU A 128 -11.11 -25.69 -25.84
N PHE A 129 -11.11 -27.02 -25.78
CA PHE A 129 -9.95 -27.85 -26.19
C PHE A 129 -10.25 -28.89 -27.28
N ALA A 130 -11.46 -28.97 -27.83
CA ALA A 130 -11.82 -29.96 -28.86
C ALA A 130 -11.20 -29.68 -30.25
N GLY A 131 -10.54 -28.53 -30.46
CA GLY A 131 -10.05 -28.08 -31.76
C GLY A 131 -8.54 -28.17 -32.03
N VAL A 132 -7.72 -28.59 -31.07
CA VAL A 132 -6.25 -28.57 -31.25
C VAL A 132 -5.78 -29.83 -31.99
N LYS A 133 -5.64 -29.72 -33.31
CA LYS A 133 -4.96 -30.72 -34.15
C LYS A 133 -3.45 -30.46 -34.12
N VAL A 134 -2.70 -31.27 -33.38
CA VAL A 134 -1.23 -31.28 -33.46
C VAL A 134 -0.83 -31.88 -34.81
N ARG A 135 -0.16 -31.10 -35.66
CA ARG A 135 0.48 -31.57 -36.89
C ARG A 135 1.91 -32.05 -36.57
N GLY A 136 2.16 -33.32 -36.85
CA GLY A 136 3.44 -33.83 -37.36
C GLY A 136 4.44 -34.37 -36.34
N ALA A 137 4.70 -35.68 -36.44
CA ALA A 137 6.01 -36.26 -36.78
C ALA A 137 5.78 -37.64 -37.42
#